data_AF-A0A257VDK5-F1
#
_entry.id   AF-A0A257VDK5-F1
#
_cell.length_a   1.000
_cell.length_b   1.000
_cell.length_c   1.000
_cell.angle_alpha   90.00
_cell.angle_beta   90.00
_cell.angle_gamma   90.00
#
_symmetry.space_group_name_H-M   'P 1'
#
loop_
_entity.id
_entity.type
_entity.pdbx_description
1 polymer ?
#
loop_
_entity_poly.entity_id
_entity_poly.type
_entity_poly.pdbx_seq_one_letter_code
_entity_poly.pdbx_strand_id
1 'polypeptide(L)'
;MAIFAIDAPRWLSVGLYLGLGWLVVIAIWPLLHRLPPAGLFWFGLGGLFYTVGAVIYAVKKPDPVPGVFGFHEIFHLFVMAGSAANFWAIARSVLPLP
;
A
#
# COMPACT_ATOMS: atom_id res chain seq x y z
N MET A 1 24.87 -4.55 2.37
CA MET A 1 24.77 -5.98 2.00
C MET A 1 24.18 -6.05 0.60
N ALA A 2 25.04 -6.00 -0.43
CA ALA A 2 24.65 -5.96 -1.83
C ALA A 2 25.43 -7.07 -2.55
N ILE A 3 24.78 -8.21 -2.77
CA ILE A 3 25.38 -9.36 -3.47
C ILE A 3 24.72 -9.57 -4.84
N PHE A 4 23.58 -8.94 -5.11
CA PHE A 4 22.97 -8.85 -6.44
C PHE A 4 22.56 -7.41 -6.70
N ALA A 5 23.53 -6.53 -6.95
CA ALA A 5 23.26 -5.22 -7.51
C ALA A 5 22.91 -5.42 -9.00
N ILE A 6 21.69 -5.88 -9.27
CA ILE A 6 21.07 -5.61 -10.55
C ILE A 6 20.99 -4.08 -10.61
N ASP A 7 21.57 -3.45 -11.64
CA ASP A 7 21.34 -2.03 -11.98
C ASP A 7 19.88 -1.84 -12.42
N ALA A 8 18.96 -2.27 -11.56
CA ALA A 8 17.53 -2.17 -11.77
C ALA A 8 17.17 -0.70 -11.54
N PRO A 9 16.60 -0.04 -12.55
CA PRO A 9 16.25 1.35 -12.38
C PRO A 9 15.20 1.46 -11.26
N ARG A 10 15.34 2.46 -10.38
CA ARG A 10 14.50 2.61 -9.17
C ARG A 10 12.99 2.53 -9.44
N TRP A 11 12.54 2.95 -10.63
CA TRP A 11 11.14 2.88 -11.03
C TRP A 11 10.63 1.43 -11.18
N LEU A 12 11.50 0.48 -11.55
CA LEU A 12 11.14 -0.93 -11.69
C LEU A 12 10.83 -1.54 -10.32
N SER A 13 11.66 -1.27 -9.31
CA SER A 13 11.41 -1.71 -7.94
C SER A 13 10.11 -1.11 -7.39
N VAL A 14 9.88 0.19 -7.58
CA VAL A 14 8.66 0.86 -7.14
C VAL A 14 7.42 0.28 -7.84
N GLY A 15 7.50 0.06 -9.16
CA GLY A 15 6.43 -0.54 -9.95
C GLY A 15 6.11 -1.98 -9.53
N LEU A 16 7.14 -2.80 -9.28
CA LEU A 16 6.98 -4.17 -8.79
C LEU A 16 6.34 -4.21 -7.41
N TYR A 17 6.78 -3.34 -6.48
CA TYR A 17 6.18 -3.25 -5.15
C TYR A 17 4.72 -2.75 -5.20
N LEU A 18 4.39 -1.80 -6.08
CA LEU A 18 3.00 -1.39 -6.30
C LEU A 18 2.15 -2.53 -6.89
N GLY A 19 2.69 -3.24 -7.87
CA GLY A 19 2.01 -4.38 -8.49
C GLY A 19 1.70 -5.48 -7.48
N LEU A 20 2.64 -5.75 -6.56
CA LEU A 20 2.42 -6.63 -5.42
C LEU A 20 1.28 -6.17 -4.52
N GLY A 21 1.17 -4.86 -4.23
CA GLY A 21 0.06 -4.30 -3.46
C GLY A 21 -1.31 -4.44 -4.14
N TRP A 22 -1.34 -4.50 -5.47
CA TRP A 22 -2.56 -4.64 -6.27
C TRP A 22 -3.03 -6.08 -6.49
N LEU A 23 -2.31 -7.09 -5.95
CA LEU A 23 -2.74 -8.49 -6.01
C LEU A 23 -4.14 -8.72 -5.42
N VAL A 24 -4.61 -7.83 -4.53
CA VAL A 24 -5.96 -7.87 -3.97
C VAL A 24 -7.05 -7.73 -5.05
N VAL A 25 -6.77 -7.00 -6.14
CA VAL A 25 -7.69 -6.85 -7.29
C VAL A 25 -7.79 -8.15 -8.08
N ILE A 26 -6.68 -8.88 -8.23
CA ILE A 26 -6.68 -10.20 -8.86
C ILE A 26 -7.51 -11.19 -8.02
N ALA A 27 -7.39 -11.10 -6.70
CA ALA A 27 -8.13 -11.93 -5.76
C ALA A 27 -9.56 -11.43 -5.46
N ILE A 28 -10.09 -10.41 -6.16
CA ILE A 28 -11.37 -9.78 -5.80
C ILE A 28 -12.54 -10.77 -5.82
N TRP A 29 -12.57 -11.69 -6.78
CA TRP A 29 -13.66 -12.68 -6.92
C TRP A 29 -13.76 -13.62 -5.71
N PRO A 30 -12.69 -14.34 -5.30
CA PRO A 30 -12.74 -15.14 -4.08
C PRO A 30 -12.92 -14.29 -2.82
N LEU A 31 -12.37 -13.06 -2.77
CA LEU A 31 -12.54 -12.16 -1.62
C LEU A 31 -14.02 -11.79 -1.41
N LEU A 32 -14.75 -11.44 -2.49
CA LEU A 32 -16.17 -11.08 -2.43
C LEU A 32 -17.06 -12.18 -1.85
N HIS A 33 -16.70 -13.45 -2.08
CA HIS A 33 -17.49 -14.60 -1.63
C HIS A 33 -17.08 -15.10 -0.23
N ARG A 34 -15.91 -14.69 0.27
CA ARG A 34 -15.33 -15.23 1.52
C ARG A 34 -15.22 -14.20 2.64
N LEU A 35 -15.25 -12.91 2.31
CA LEU A 35 -15.13 -11.84 3.29
C LEU A 35 -16.45 -11.09 3.49
N PRO A 36 -16.72 -10.62 4.72
CA PRO A 36 -17.80 -9.67 4.95
C PRO A 36 -17.52 -8.34 4.21
N PRO A 37 -18.57 -7.57 3.85
CA PRO A 37 -18.43 -6.30 3.14
C PRO A 37 -17.49 -5.30 3.83
N ALA A 38 -17.46 -5.30 5.17
CA ALA A 38 -16.55 -4.48 5.95
C ALA A 38 -15.07 -4.80 5.66
N GLY A 39 -14.71 -6.08 5.54
CA GLY A 39 -13.35 -6.50 5.21
C GLY A 39 -12.92 -6.03 3.83
N LEU A 40 -13.82 -6.16 2.84
CA LEU A 40 -13.58 -5.64 1.50
C LEU A 40 -13.36 -4.13 1.48
N PHE A 41 -14.15 -3.38 2.25
CA PHE A 41 -13.99 -1.94 2.37
C PHE A 41 -12.61 -1.56 2.87
N TRP A 42 -12.12 -2.22 3.94
CA TRP A 42 -10.78 -1.95 4.49
C TRP A 42 -9.64 -2.34 3.54
N PHE A 43 -9.78 -3.45 2.80
CA PHE A 43 -8.82 -3.82 1.75
C PHE A 43 -8.80 -2.80 0.61
N GLY A 44 -9.98 -2.35 0.16
CA GLY A 44 -10.10 -1.30 -0.86
C GLY A 44 -9.50 0.03 -0.40
N LEU A 45 -9.76 0.42 0.86
CA LEU A 45 -9.21 1.62 1.46
C LEU A 45 -7.67 1.53 1.60
N GLY A 46 -7.15 0.37 2.00
CA GLY A 46 -5.71 0.11 2.04
C GLY A 46 -5.05 0.25 0.67
N GLY A 47 -5.66 -0.31 -0.38
CA GLY A 47 -5.20 -0.16 -1.77
C GLY A 47 -5.24 1.28 -2.27
N LEU A 48 -6.25 2.05 -1.88
CA LEU A 48 -6.35 3.47 -2.20
C LEU A 48 -5.21 4.27 -1.56
N PHE A 49 -4.93 4.05 -0.27
CA PHE A 49 -3.82 4.73 0.40
C PHE A 49 -2.47 4.42 -0.25
N TYR A 50 -2.20 3.16 -0.61
CA TYR A 50 -0.99 2.80 -1.35
C TYR A 50 -0.88 3.51 -2.70
N THR A 51 -1.99 3.59 -3.44
CA THR A 51 -2.02 4.24 -4.76
C THR A 51 -1.77 5.75 -4.63
N VAL A 52 -2.42 6.41 -3.67
CA VAL A 52 -2.23 7.84 -3.41
C VAL A 52 -0.79 8.13 -2.97
N GLY A 53 -0.24 7.32 -2.06
CA GLY A 53 1.16 7.43 -1.66
C GLY A 53 2.11 7.30 -2.85
N ALA A 54 1.89 6.30 -3.72
CA ALA A 54 2.69 6.08 -4.92
C ALA A 54 2.68 7.29 -5.86
N VAL A 55 1.51 7.89 -6.07
CA VAL A 55 1.35 9.10 -6.89
C VAL A 55 2.12 10.26 -6.27
N ILE A 56 2.01 10.48 -4.96
CA ILE A 56 2.76 11.54 -4.23
C ILE A 56 4.27 11.33 -4.39
N TYR A 57 4.74 10.10 -4.25
CA TYR A 57 6.14 9.76 -4.44
C TYR A 57 6.62 9.98 -5.89
N ALA A 58 5.79 9.64 -6.88
CA ALA A 58 6.10 9.82 -8.30
C ALA A 58 6.13 11.30 -8.72
N VAL A 59 5.14 12.08 -8.25
CA VAL A 59 5.04 13.52 -8.53
C VAL A 59 6.07 14.33 -7.73
N LYS A 60 6.63 13.74 -6.65
CA LYS A 60 7.56 14.38 -5.71
C LYS A 60 6.98 15.67 -5.10
N LYS A 61 5.66 15.71 -4.95
CA LYS A 61 4.90 16.81 -4.33
C LYS A 61 3.74 16.23 -3.53
N PRO A 62 3.31 16.87 -2.42
CA PRO A 62 3.78 18.16 -1.91
C PRO A 62 5.12 18.08 -1.15
N ASP A 63 5.82 19.21 -1.06
CA ASP A 63 7.05 19.38 -0.26
C ASP A 63 6.81 20.47 0.82
N PRO A 64 6.11 20.13 1.92
CA PRO A 64 5.70 21.12 2.92
C PRO A 64 6.88 21.81 3.63
N VAL A 65 7.94 21.05 3.95
CA VAL A 65 9.15 21.55 4.60
C VAL A 65 10.38 20.96 3.89
N PRO A 66 10.95 21.69 2.92
CA PRO A 66 12.10 21.24 2.17
C PRO A 66 13.27 20.90 3.09
N GLY A 67 13.68 19.62 3.10
CA GLY A 67 14.80 19.11 3.90
C GLY A 67 14.44 18.48 5.26
N VAL A 68 13.16 18.53 5.70
CA VAL A 68 12.71 17.91 6.96
C VAL A 68 11.45 17.05 6.77
N PHE A 69 10.49 17.50 5.95
CA PHE A 69 9.22 16.82 5.76
C PHE A 69 8.65 17.14 4.36
N GLY A 70 8.87 16.24 3.42
CA GLY A 70 8.49 16.35 2.04
C GLY A 70 7.64 15.18 1.54
N PHE A 71 7.68 14.97 0.23
CA PHE A 71 6.90 13.93 -0.45
C PHE A 71 7.24 12.50 0.03
N HIS A 72 8.45 12.28 0.55
CA HIS A 72 8.91 10.96 0.97
C HIS A 72 8.28 10.56 2.31
N GLU A 73 8.27 11.46 3.29
CA GLU A 73 7.62 11.24 4.58
C GLU A 73 6.10 11.11 4.42
N ILE A 74 5.50 11.92 3.54
CA ILE A 74 4.08 11.80 3.21
C ILE A 74 3.80 10.43 2.58
N PHE A 75 4.62 9.97 1.63
CA PHE A 75 4.51 8.62 1.08
C PHE A 75 4.53 7.54 2.18
N HIS A 76 5.45 7.65 3.14
CA HIS A 76 5.51 6.71 4.28
C HIS A 76 4.25 6.78 5.15
N LEU A 77 3.69 7.97 5.40
CA LEU A 77 2.42 8.09 6.13
C LEU A 77 1.28 7.36 5.41
N PHE A 78 1.18 7.49 4.09
CA PHE A 78 0.18 6.76 3.29
C PHE A 78 0.41 5.25 3.32
N VAL A 79 1.66 4.80 3.24
CA VAL A 79 2.02 3.38 3.37
C VAL A 79 1.66 2.82 4.75
N MET A 80 1.89 3.58 5.82
CA MET A 80 1.52 3.19 7.18
C MET A 80 0.00 3.14 7.36
N ALA A 81 -0.73 4.13 6.85
CA ALA A 81 -2.20 4.14 6.87
C ALA A 81 -2.78 2.96 6.07
N GLY A 82 -2.24 2.67 4.89
CA GLY A 82 -2.61 1.51 4.09
C GLY A 82 -2.33 0.18 4.79
N SER A 83 -1.16 0.05 5.42
CA SER A 83 -0.80 -1.11 6.23
C SER A 83 -1.74 -1.30 7.42
N ALA A 84 -2.09 -0.22 8.12
CA ALA A 84 -3.02 -0.25 9.24
C ALA A 84 -4.43 -0.66 8.82
N ALA A 85 -4.92 -0.16 7.67
CA ALA A 85 -6.21 -0.57 7.12
C ALA A 85 -6.23 -2.07 6.76
N ASN A 86 -5.17 -2.58 6.11
CA ASN A 86 -5.05 -4.00 5.79
C ASN A 86 -4.97 -4.88 7.05
N PHE A 87 -4.20 -4.46 8.06
CA PHE A 87 -4.13 -5.14 9.34
C PHE A 87 -5.51 -5.20 10.01
N TRP A 88 -6.23 -4.08 10.02
CA TRP A 88 -7.58 -4.01 10.57
C TRP A 88 -8.58 -4.88 9.81
N ALA A 89 -8.47 -4.94 8.48
CA ALA A 89 -9.27 -5.82 7.64
C ALA A 89 -9.12 -7.28 8.09
N ILE A 90 -7.88 -7.74 8.28
CA ILE A 90 -7.59 -9.11 8.74
C ILE A 90 -8.07 -9.31 10.17
N ALA A 91 -7.73 -8.39 11.09
CA ALA A 91 -8.07 -8.49 12.50
C ALA A 91 -9.58 -8.62 12.73
N ARG A 92 -10.40 -7.91 11.95
CA ARG A 92 -11.86 -7.93 12.15
C ARG A 92 -12.62 -8.92 11.26
N SER A 93 -12.08 -9.26 10.10
CA SER A 93 -12.82 -9.99 9.05
C SER A 93 -12.34 -11.42 8.84
N VAL A 94 -11.12 -11.74 9.30
CA VAL A 94 -10.48 -13.05 9.08
C VAL A 94 -10.16 -13.71 10.41
N LEU A 95 -9.69 -12.95 11.40
CA LEU A 95 -9.39 -13.53 12.72
C LEU A 95 -10.69 -13.90 13.46
N PRO A 96 -10.83 -15.16 13.93
CA PRO A 96 -11.87 -15.52 14.89
C PRO A 96 -11.43 -15.01 16.26
N LEU A 97 -11.59 -13.72 16.53
CA LEU A 97 -11.54 -13.20 17.90
C LEU A 97 -12.82 -13.64 18.62
N PRO A 98 -12.73 -14.13 19.87
CA PRO A 98 -13.89 -14.50 20.68
C PRO A 98 -14.85 -13.33 20.92
#